data_AF-A0A2N3CDC1-F1
#
_entry.id   AF-A0A2N3CDC1-F1
#
_cell.length_a   1.000
_cell.length_b   1.000
_cell.length_c   1.000
_cell.angle_alpha   90.00
_cell.angle_beta   90.00
_cell.angle_gamma   90.00
#
_symmetry.space_group_name_H-M   'P 1'
#
loop_
_entity.id
_entity.type
_entity.pdbx_description
1 polymer ?
#
loop_
_entity_poly.entity_id
_entity_poly.type
_entity_poly.pdbx_seq_one_letter_code
_entity_poly.pdbx_strand_id
1 'polypeptide(L)'
;MGTDGSPVSTPPGDAWVFAAADAAGRISEVREKKRISPHATVGLYWFSSFNRFSDAYTLHYSDPGNLEKGERYVAPIYNTLITSGSAVFVHEVPASAVIALAPPADVEAFLRSAPPAL
;
A
#
# COMPACT_ATOMS: atom_id res chain seq x y z
N MET A 1 4.87 2.71 -20.78
CA MET A 1 4.84 3.78 -19.76
C MET A 1 4.54 3.12 -18.43
N GLY A 2 5.38 3.30 -17.41
CA GLY A 2 5.14 2.69 -16.10
C GLY A 2 3.92 3.32 -15.45
N THR A 3 3.03 2.52 -14.90
CA THR A 3 1.87 2.98 -14.12
C THR A 3 2.24 2.98 -12.64
N ASP A 4 1.80 3.99 -11.88
CA ASP A 4 1.98 4.00 -10.41
C ASP A 4 1.12 2.89 -9.79
N GLY A 5 1.56 2.30 -8.67
CA GLY A 5 0.79 1.21 -8.08
C GLY A 5 1.47 0.48 -6.94
N SER A 6 0.72 -0.43 -6.31
CA SER A 6 1.22 -1.22 -5.19
C SER A 6 0.81 -2.69 -5.34
N PRO A 7 1.71 -3.64 -5.06
CA PRO A 7 1.30 -5.02 -4.95
C PRO A 7 0.40 -5.23 -3.74
N VAL A 8 -0.62 -6.07 -3.93
CA VAL A 8 -1.63 -6.38 -2.90
C VAL A 8 -1.79 -7.87 -2.70
N SER A 9 -2.15 -8.25 -1.49
CA SER A 9 -2.56 -9.61 -1.12
C SER A 9 -3.84 -9.56 -0.27
N THR A 10 -4.35 -10.73 0.15
CA THR A 10 -5.57 -10.85 0.95
C THR A 10 -5.27 -11.41 2.36
N PRO A 11 -4.47 -10.70 3.19
CA PRO A 11 -4.07 -11.19 4.50
C PRO A 11 -5.22 -11.10 5.53
N PRO A 12 -5.16 -11.94 6.57
CA PRO A 12 -6.03 -11.80 7.73
C PRO A 12 -5.68 -10.55 8.56
N GLY A 13 -6.63 -10.11 9.39
CA GLY A 13 -6.46 -8.99 10.35
C GLY A 13 -6.51 -7.60 9.72
N ASP A 14 -6.61 -6.55 10.53
CA ASP A 14 -6.88 -5.19 10.03
C ASP A 14 -5.70 -4.23 10.15
N ALA A 15 -4.53 -4.76 10.53
CA ALA A 15 -3.29 -3.99 10.71
C ALA A 15 -2.56 -3.66 9.39
N TRP A 16 -3.32 -3.43 8.32
CA TRP A 16 -2.80 -3.21 6.97
C TRP A 16 -3.33 -1.93 6.36
N VAL A 17 -2.70 -1.52 5.26
CA VAL A 17 -3.27 -0.50 4.37
C VAL A 17 -4.14 -1.20 3.33
N PHE A 18 -5.39 -0.78 3.18
CA PHE A 18 -6.31 -1.37 2.22
C PHE A 18 -6.55 -0.46 1.03
N ALA A 19 -6.55 -1.03 -0.17
CA ALA A 19 -6.81 -0.34 -1.42
C ALA A 19 -8.13 -0.82 -2.05
N ALA A 20 -9.11 0.05 -2.21
CA ALA A 20 -10.28 -0.26 -3.02
C ALA A 20 -9.90 -0.11 -4.50
N ALA A 21 -10.22 -1.13 -5.31
CA ALA A 21 -9.92 -1.14 -6.73
C ALA A 21 -11.09 -1.71 -7.53
N ASP A 22 -11.21 -1.30 -8.80
CA ASP A 22 -12.17 -1.87 -9.74
C ASP A 22 -11.69 -3.21 -10.35
N ALA A 23 -12.50 -3.80 -11.24
CA ALA A 23 -12.18 -5.06 -11.91
C ALA A 23 -10.95 -5.00 -12.83
N ALA A 24 -10.51 -3.80 -13.23
CA ALA A 24 -9.27 -3.60 -13.97
C ALA A 24 -8.06 -3.33 -13.05
N GLY A 25 -8.26 -3.40 -11.73
CA GLY A 25 -7.24 -3.14 -10.72
C GLY A 25 -6.96 -1.66 -10.50
N ARG A 26 -7.78 -0.74 -11.03
CA ARG A 26 -7.58 0.70 -10.82
C ARG A 26 -8.05 1.09 -9.42
N ILE A 27 -7.16 1.70 -8.65
CA ILE A 27 -7.43 2.13 -7.27
C ILE A 27 -8.35 3.35 -7.27
N SER A 28 -9.39 3.30 -6.46
CA SER A 28 -10.29 4.43 -6.16
C SER A 28 -9.97 5.09 -4.81
N GLU A 29 -9.45 4.33 -3.85
CA GLU A 29 -9.16 4.83 -2.51
C GLU A 29 -8.15 3.93 -1.77
N VAL A 30 -7.30 4.54 -0.92
CA VAL A 30 -6.44 3.83 0.02
C VAL A 30 -6.72 4.28 1.46
N ARG A 31 -6.77 3.35 2.41
CA ARG A 31 -6.98 3.62 3.84
C ARG A 31 -6.04 2.82 4.75
N GLU A 32 -5.39 3.53 5.66
CA GLU A 32 -4.57 2.95 6.74
C GLU A 32 -5.48 2.29 7.79
N LYS A 33 -5.22 1.02 8.12
CA LYS A 33 -5.83 0.28 9.23
C LYS A 33 -7.37 0.27 9.25
N LYS A 34 -7.99 0.48 8.09
CA LYS A 34 -9.43 0.44 7.90
C LYS A 34 -9.73 -0.39 6.67
N ARG A 35 -10.30 -1.57 6.88
CA ARG A 35 -10.64 -2.51 5.81
C ARG A 35 -11.79 -1.96 4.95
N ILE A 36 -11.44 -1.44 3.78
CA ILE A 36 -12.39 -0.97 2.74
C ILE A 36 -12.53 -1.94 1.56
N SER A 37 -11.66 -2.94 1.50
CA SER A 37 -11.59 -3.95 0.44
C SER A 37 -10.85 -5.20 0.95
N PRO A 38 -10.83 -6.31 0.20
CA PRO A 38 -9.96 -7.44 0.53
C PRO A 38 -8.48 -7.20 0.21
N HIS A 39 -8.15 -6.19 -0.60
CA HIS A 39 -6.80 -5.92 -1.09
C HIS A 39 -5.99 -5.11 -0.07
N ALA A 40 -5.06 -5.76 0.62
CA ALA A 40 -4.10 -5.10 1.48
C ALA A 40 -2.77 -4.89 0.75
N THR A 41 -2.18 -3.70 0.85
CA THR A 41 -0.84 -3.43 0.31
C THR A 41 0.19 -4.23 1.09
N VAL A 42 1.28 -4.60 0.41
CA VAL A 42 2.39 -5.36 1.01
C VAL A 42 3.50 -4.44 1.55
N GLY A 43 3.23 -3.13 1.67
CA GLY A 43 4.21 -2.12 2.08
C GLY A 43 5.17 -1.67 0.96
N LEU A 44 5.00 -2.16 -0.27
CA LEU A 44 5.74 -1.69 -1.44
C LEU A 44 4.91 -0.69 -2.23
N TYR A 45 5.47 0.48 -2.50
CA TYR A 45 4.80 1.57 -3.23
C TYR A 45 5.63 1.97 -4.42
N TRP A 46 5.09 1.75 -5.62
CA TRP A 46 5.75 2.11 -6.87
C TRP A 46 5.21 3.44 -7.40
N PHE A 47 6.14 4.26 -7.86
CA PHE A 47 5.89 5.49 -8.62
C PHE A 47 6.73 5.41 -9.89
N SER A 48 6.13 5.74 -11.02
CA SER A 48 6.75 5.64 -12.35
C SER A 48 7.90 6.63 -12.56
N SER A 49 8.02 7.67 -11.73
CA SER A 49 9.20 8.53 -11.66
C SER A 49 9.32 9.18 -10.28
N PHE A 50 10.54 9.62 -9.95
CA PHE A 50 10.79 10.41 -8.73
C PHE A 50 9.96 11.70 -8.70
N ASN A 51 9.87 12.43 -9.82
CA ASN A 51 9.12 13.69 -9.89
C ASN A 51 7.65 13.48 -9.51
N ARG A 52 7.02 12.40 -9.99
CA ARG A 52 5.62 12.09 -9.63
C ARG A 52 5.46 11.88 -8.13
N PHE A 53 6.38 11.15 -7.51
CA PHE A 53 6.40 11.00 -6.05
C PHE A 53 6.59 12.35 -5.35
N SER A 54 7.61 13.11 -5.73
CA SER A 54 7.98 14.39 -5.10
C SER A 54 6.85 15.42 -5.19
N ASP A 55 6.22 15.55 -6.35
CA ASP A 55 5.12 16.49 -6.57
C ASP A 55 3.88 16.09 -5.76
N ALA A 56 3.52 14.80 -5.79
CA ALA A 56 2.38 14.28 -5.02
C ALA A 56 2.61 14.36 -3.51
N TYR A 57 3.82 14.09 -3.04
CA TYR A 57 4.22 14.24 -1.63
C TYR A 57 4.09 15.70 -1.18
N THR A 58 4.61 16.62 -1.98
CA THR A 58 4.58 18.06 -1.68
C THR A 58 3.14 18.58 -1.62
N LEU A 59 2.31 18.17 -2.59
CA LEU A 59 0.89 18.52 -2.64
C LEU A 59 0.09 17.89 -1.50
N HIS A 60 0.33 16.61 -1.17
CA HIS A 60 -0.38 15.93 -0.10
C HIS A 60 -0.06 16.57 1.26
N TYR A 61 1.21 16.84 1.55
CA TYR A 61 1.65 17.36 2.84
C TYR A 61 1.74 18.89 2.94
N SER A 62 1.25 19.63 1.94
CA SER A 62 1.02 21.08 2.10
C SER A 62 -0.13 21.38 3.06
N ASP A 63 -1.03 20.41 3.28
CA ASP A 63 -2.09 20.47 4.28
C ASP A 63 -1.68 19.66 5.53
N PRO A 64 -1.47 20.30 6.70
CA PRO A 64 -1.19 19.61 7.96
C PRO A 64 -2.30 18.63 8.40
N GLY A 65 -3.53 18.79 7.92
CA GLY A 65 -4.64 17.89 8.18
C GLY A 65 -4.45 16.47 7.64
N ASN A 66 -3.48 16.27 6.73
CA ASN A 66 -3.15 14.97 6.15
C ASN A 66 -2.11 14.17 6.98
N LEU A 67 -1.70 14.68 8.15
CA LEU A 67 -0.85 13.94 9.07
C LEU A 67 -1.67 12.89 9.84
N GLU A 68 -1.17 11.66 9.87
CA GLU A 68 -1.77 10.58 10.64
C GLU A 68 -1.04 10.46 11.95
N LYS A 69 -1.65 10.91 13.05
CA LYS A 69 -1.00 10.98 14.39
C LYS A 69 0.33 11.76 14.39
N GLY A 70 0.45 12.76 13.52
CA GLY A 70 1.67 13.56 13.36
C GLY A 70 2.71 12.94 12.41
N GLU A 71 2.43 11.78 11.83
CA GLU A 71 3.34 11.07 10.93
C GLU A 71 2.94 11.28 9.46
N ARG A 72 3.94 11.13 8.57
CA ARG A 72 3.77 11.16 7.11
C ARG A 72 3.95 9.75 6.57
N TYR A 73 2.90 9.17 6.01
CA TYR A 73 2.90 7.85 5.40
C TYR A 73 2.90 7.91 3.86
N VAL A 74 3.43 6.88 3.22
CA VAL A 74 3.47 6.83 1.74
C VAL A 74 2.10 6.52 1.15
N ALA A 75 1.33 5.62 1.77
CA ALA A 75 0.05 5.16 1.25
C ALA A 75 -0.97 6.28 0.94
N PRO A 76 -1.20 7.26 1.85
CA PRO A 76 -2.14 8.36 1.59
C PRO A 76 -1.80 9.22 0.36
N ILE A 77 -0.53 9.25 -0.08
CA ILE A 77 -0.11 9.99 -1.29
C ILE A 77 -0.83 9.47 -2.54
N TYR A 78 -1.20 8.19 -2.58
CA TYR A 78 -2.02 7.65 -3.68
C TYR A 78 -3.40 8.29 -3.76
N ASN A 79 -4.02 8.65 -2.63
CA ASN A 79 -5.29 9.38 -2.67
C ASN A 79 -5.12 10.74 -3.37
N THR A 80 -3.99 11.44 -3.16
CA THR A 80 -3.69 12.70 -3.86
C THR A 80 -3.48 12.49 -5.36
N LEU A 81 -2.79 11.41 -5.76
CA LEU A 81 -2.65 11.07 -7.18
C LEU A 81 -4.02 10.79 -7.82
N ILE A 82 -4.87 10.01 -7.15
CA ILE A 82 -6.20 9.63 -7.63
C ILE A 82 -7.10 10.87 -7.78
N THR A 83 -7.14 11.74 -6.77
CA THR A 83 -7.95 12.97 -6.82
C THR A 83 -7.43 13.97 -7.86
N SER A 84 -6.14 13.92 -8.19
CA SER A 84 -5.53 14.69 -9.29
C SER A 84 -5.75 14.05 -10.67
N GLY A 85 -6.58 13.01 -10.77
CA GLY A 85 -6.92 12.33 -12.03
C GLY A 85 -5.88 11.33 -12.53
N SER A 86 -4.81 11.06 -11.77
CA SER A 86 -3.84 10.02 -12.12
C SER A 86 -4.44 8.62 -11.94
N ALA A 87 -3.99 7.69 -12.78
CA ALA A 87 -4.32 6.28 -12.63
C ALA A 87 -3.26 5.60 -11.76
N VAL A 88 -3.72 4.91 -10.71
CA VAL A 88 -2.91 4.08 -9.81
C VAL A 88 -3.53 2.70 -9.79
N PHE A 89 -2.71 1.65 -9.78
CA PHE A 89 -3.19 0.27 -9.91
C PHE A 89 -2.72 -0.64 -8.77
N VAL A 90 -3.53 -1.65 -8.46
CA VAL A 90 -3.08 -2.78 -7.66
C VAL A 90 -2.44 -3.85 -8.55
N HIS A 91 -1.48 -4.57 -7.99
CA HIS A 91 -0.90 -5.76 -8.61
C HIS A 91 -1.04 -6.94 -7.65
N GLU A 92 -1.91 -7.89 -7.96
CA GLU A 92 -2.09 -9.03 -7.07
C GLU A 92 -0.83 -9.90 -6.99
N VAL A 93 -0.44 -10.24 -5.77
CA VAL A 93 0.62 -11.22 -5.49
C VAL A 93 0.07 -12.35 -4.61
N PRO A 94 0.57 -13.58 -4.76
CA PRO A 94 0.20 -14.66 -3.87
C PRO A 94 0.52 -14.30 -2.42
N ALA A 95 -0.36 -14.63 -1.48
CA ALA A 95 -0.12 -14.40 -0.05
C ALA A 95 1.17 -15.10 0.42
N SER A 96 1.55 -16.22 -0.19
CA SER A 96 2.81 -16.93 0.09
C SER A 96 4.07 -16.17 -0.32
N ALA A 97 3.95 -15.15 -1.18
CA ALA A 97 5.08 -14.31 -1.59
C ALA A 97 5.40 -13.20 -0.58
N VAL A 98 4.58 -13.04 0.46
CA VAL A 98 4.68 -11.95 1.44
C VAL A 98 4.66 -12.55 2.85
N ILE A 99 5.75 -12.36 3.57
CA ILE A 99 5.86 -12.80 4.97
C ILE A 99 5.98 -11.54 5.82
N ALA A 100 4.96 -11.26 6.62
CA ALA A 100 4.99 -10.16 7.59
C ALA A 100 5.90 -10.52 8.77
N LEU A 101 6.63 -9.53 9.28
CA LEU A 101 7.54 -9.67 10.43
C LEU A 101 7.33 -8.53 11.43
N ALA A 102 6.07 -8.09 11.61
CA ALA A 102 5.77 -6.85 12.34
C ALA A 102 5.76 -7.05 13.89
N PRO A 103 4.83 -7.79 14.50
CA PRO A 103 4.91 -8.15 15.91
C PRO A 103 5.97 -9.24 16.15
N PRO A 104 6.50 -9.37 17.39
CA PRO A 104 7.42 -10.44 17.74
C PRO A 104 6.89 -11.85 17.44
N ALA A 105 5.57 -12.07 17.56
CA ALA A 105 4.94 -13.34 17.24
C ALA A 105 5.10 -13.76 15.77
N ASP A 106 5.13 -12.79 14.84
CA ASP A 106 5.32 -13.06 13.40
C ASP A 106 6.76 -13.49 13.12
N VAL A 107 7.73 -12.84 13.76
CA VAL A 107 9.16 -13.22 13.68
C VAL A 107 9.36 -14.64 14.21
N GLU A 108 8.77 -14.94 15.36
CA GLU A 108 8.80 -16.27 15.97
C GLU A 108 8.17 -17.34 15.06
N ALA A 109 7.06 -17.02 14.39
CA ALA A 109 6.44 -17.92 13.42
C ALA A 109 7.34 -18.15 12.20
N PHE A 110 7.97 -17.09 11.67
CA PHE A 110 8.91 -17.18 10.56
C PHE A 110 10.11 -18.07 10.89
N LEU A 111 10.73 -17.89 12.07
CA LEU A 111 11.87 -18.69 12.52
C LEU A 111 11.55 -20.19 12.68
N ARG A 112 10.27 -20.54 12.90
CA ARG A 112 9.79 -21.94 12.98
C ARG A 112 9.37 -22.52 11.62
N SER A 113 9.19 -21.68 10.61
CA SER A 113 8.76 -22.12 9.27
C SER A 113 9.92 -22.68 8.45
N ALA A 114 9.60 -23.53 7.47
CA ALA A 114 10.58 -23.90 6.45
C ALA A 114 10.97 -22.66 5.62
N PRO A 115 12.24 -22.51 5.22
CA PRO A 115 12.65 -21.42 4.34
C PRO A 115 11.77 -21.36 3.10
N PRO A 116 11.36 -20.16 2.64
CA PRO A 116 10.58 -20.03 1.42
C PRO A 116 11.38 -20.56 0.23
N ALA A 117 10.69 -21.26 -0.68
CA ALA A 117 11.26 -21.65 -1.96
C ALA A 117 11.44 -20.40 -2.84
N LEU A 118 12.65 -20.21 -3.38
CA LEU A 118 13.00 -19.13 -4.30
C LEU A 118 12.78 -19.55 -5.76
#